data_AF-A0A7M4D551-F1
#
_entry.id   AF-A0A7M4D551-F1
#
_cell.length_a   1.000
_cell.length_b   1.000
_cell.length_c   1.000
_cell.angle_alpha   90.00
_cell.angle_beta   90.00
_cell.angle_gamma   90.00
#
_symmetry.space_group_name_H-M   'P 1'
#
loop_
_entity.id
_entity.type
_entity.pdbx_description
1 polymer ?
#
loop_
_entity_poly.entity_id
_entity_poly.type
_entity_poly.pdbx_seq_one_letter_code
_entity_poly.pdbx_strand_id
1 'polypeptide(L)' 'MDQDDFDSIKKIKKENKQAYNPWSRKDDDELINLFFDGVPVGEMAIKLKRTKGAIRARIRKMELIHIKKKASPSSDSSKK' A
#
# COMPACT_ATOMS: atom_id res chain seq x y z
N MET A 1 7.05 -34.31 -0.77
CA MET A 1 7.18 -32.85 -0.62
C MET A 1 8.64 -32.58 -0.80
N ASP A 2 8.98 -31.97 -1.93
CA ASP A 2 10.36 -31.90 -2.39
C ASP A 2 11.06 -30.72 -1.73
N GLN A 3 12.36 -30.88 -1.50
CA GLN A 3 13.20 -29.91 -0.79
C GLN A 3 13.15 -28.51 -1.45
N ASP A 4 12.93 -28.47 -2.76
CA ASP A 4 12.86 -27.26 -3.58
C ASP A 4 11.62 -26.40 -3.32
N ASP A 5 10.50 -27.00 -2.92
CA ASP A 5 9.28 -26.27 -2.54
C ASP A 5 9.50 -25.47 -1.25
N PHE A 6 10.25 -26.05 -0.30
CA PHE A 6 10.51 -25.43 0.99
C PHE A 6 11.37 -24.17 0.87
N ASP A 7 12.40 -24.22 0.02
CA ASP A 7 13.31 -23.09 -0.21
C ASP A 7 12.65 -21.97 -1.02
N SER A 8 11.75 -22.30 -1.94
CA SER A 8 10.95 -21.33 -2.69
C SER A 8 10.01 -20.53 -1.79
N ILE A 9 9.32 -21.20 -0.86
CA ILE A 9 8.45 -20.55 0.14
C ILE A 9 9.28 -19.67 1.08
N LYS A 10 10.46 -20.14 1.49
CA LYS A 10 11.37 -19.41 2.39
C LYS A 10 11.90 -18.12 1.75
N LYS A 11 12.16 -18.13 0.44
CA LYS A 11 12.60 -16.96 -0.32
C LYS A 11 11.51 -15.88 -0.41
N ILE A 12 10.28 -16.26 -0.73
CA ILE A 12 9.10 -15.35 -0.75
C ILE A 12 8.88 -14.72 0.63
N LYS A 13 9.06 -15.49 1.71
CA LYS A 13 8.89 -15.03 3.10
C LYS A 13 9.99 -14.04 3.52
N LYS A 14 11.21 -14.18 3.00
CA LYS A 14 12.36 -13.32 3.32
C LYS A 14 12.23 -11.93 2.68
N GLU A 15 11.68 -11.85 1.47
CA GLU A 15 11.50 -10.59 0.73
C GLU A 15 10.29 -9.78 1.21
N ASN A 16 9.30 -10.43 1.86
CA ASN A 16 8.07 -9.81 2.33
C ASN A 16 7.96 -9.73 3.87
N LYS A 17 9.08 -9.64 4.61
CA LYS A 17 9.06 -9.55 6.09
C LYS A 17 8.15 -8.44 6.63
N GLN A 18 8.05 -7.33 5.91
CA GLN A 18 7.19 -6.21 6.29
C GLN A 18 5.70 -6.50 6.08
N ALA A 19 5.32 -7.48 5.24
CA ALA A 19 3.92 -7.76 4.92
C ALA A 19 3.08 -8.19 6.14
N TYR A 20 3.71 -8.78 7.17
CA TYR A 20 3.07 -9.21 8.40
C TYR A 20 3.15 -8.18 9.54
N ASN A 21 3.89 -7.07 9.36
CA ASN A 21 3.95 -6.04 10.37
C ASN A 21 2.58 -5.33 10.47
N PRO A 22 2.10 -5.04 11.69
CA PRO A 22 0.90 -4.25 11.88
C PRO A 22 1.04 -2.91 11.15
N TRP A 23 -0.04 -2.42 10.56
CA TRP A 23 -0.08 -1.11 9.94
C TRP A 23 0.19 -0.05 11.01
N SER A 24 1.26 0.72 10.82
CA SER A 24 1.52 1.87 11.68
C SER A 24 0.65 3.06 11.24
N ARG A 25 0.44 4.03 12.13
CA ARG A 25 -0.24 5.28 11.77
C ARG A 25 0.45 5.98 10.59
N LYS A 26 1.79 5.97 10.54
CA LYS A 26 2.56 6.54 9.44
C LYS A 26 2.27 5.84 8.10
N ASP A 27 2.18 4.50 8.11
CA ASP A 27 1.84 3.74 6.91
C ASP A 27 0.42 4.07 6.42
N ASP A 28 -0.53 4.26 7.35
CA ASP A 28 -1.89 4.67 7.01
C ASP A 28 -1.93 6.09 6.45
N ASP A 29 -1.26 7.04 7.09
CA ASP A 29 -1.20 8.44 6.64
C ASP A 29 -0.60 8.52 5.23
N GLU A 30 0.49 7.80 4.98
CA GLU A 30 1.13 7.76 3.67
C GLU A 30 0.25 7.06 2.63
N LEU A 31 -0.42 5.95 2.99
CA LEU A 31 -1.40 5.30 2.11
C LEU A 31 -2.56 6.22 1.75
N ILE A 32 -3.09 6.98 2.72
CA ILE A 32 -4.20 7.92 2.53
C ILE A 32 -3.79 9.03 1.56
N ASN A 33 -2.60 9.62 1.75
CA ASN A 33 -2.08 10.64 0.86
C ASN A 33 -1.93 10.11 -0.57
N LEU A 34 -1.26 8.95 -0.73
CA LEU A 34 -1.09 8.33 -2.05
C LEU A 34 -2.44 7.99 -2.72
N PHE A 35 -3.42 7.53 -1.94
CA PHE A 35 -4.76 7.23 -2.45
C PHE A 35 -5.47 8.49 -2.94
N PHE A 36 -5.43 9.58 -2.18
CA PHE A 36 -6.04 10.85 -2.58
C PHE A 36 -5.29 11.57 -3.70
N ASP A 37 -3.99 11.32 -3.86
CA ASP A 37 -3.19 11.78 -4.99
C ASP A 37 -3.46 10.97 -6.28
N GLY A 38 -4.31 9.93 -6.20
CA GLY A 38 -4.66 9.09 -7.35
C GLY A 38 -3.55 8.14 -7.78
N VAL A 39 -2.57 7.87 -6.91
CA VAL A 39 -1.46 6.96 -7.21
C VAL A 39 -1.99 5.55 -7.44
N PRO A 40 -1.55 4.82 -8.48
CA PRO A 40 -1.98 3.45 -8.72
C PRO A 40 -1.60 2.50 -7.59
N VAL A 41 -2.46 1.52 -7.28
CA VAL A 41 -2.23 0.49 -6.24
C VAL A 41 -0.88 -0.22 -6.40
N GLY A 42 -0.41 -0.40 -7.64
CA GLY A 42 0.90 -1.00 -7.90
C GLY A 42 2.07 -0.15 -7.41
N GLU A 43 2.00 1.17 -7.58
CA GLU A 43 3.02 2.09 -7.08
C GLU A 43 2.94 2.27 -5.57
N MET A 44 1.72 2.33 -5.01
CA MET A 44 1.51 2.34 -3.55
C MET A 44 2.13 1.11 -2.88
N ALA A 45 1.98 -0.06 -3.49
CA ALA A 45 2.58 -1.31 -3.03
C ALA A 45 4.12 -1.23 -3.00
N ILE A 46 4.73 -0.66 -4.03
CA ILE A 46 6.20 -0.48 -4.10
C ILE A 46 6.67 0.51 -3.03
N LYS A 47 6.02 1.69 -2.92
CA LYS A 47 6.39 2.74 -1.95
C LYS A 47 6.30 2.26 -0.51
N LEU A 48 5.19 1.62 -0.14
CA LEU A 48 4.95 1.13 1.21
C LEU A 48 5.60 -0.24 1.48
N LYS A 49 6.30 -0.83 0.49
CA LYS A 49 6.89 -2.17 0.56
C LYS A 49 5.88 -3.23 1.03
N ARG A 50 4.65 -3.14 0.53
CA ARG A 50 3.53 -4.05 0.82
C ARG A 50 3.04 -4.71 -0.46
N THR A 51 2.32 -5.83 -0.33
CA THR A 51 1.68 -6.46 -1.48
C THR A 51 0.47 -5.66 -1.94
N LYS A 52 0.15 -5.71 -3.24
CA LYS A 52 -1.07 -5.08 -3.81
C LYS A 52 -2.34 -5.55 -3.08
N GLY A 53 -2.38 -6.81 -2.64
CA GLY A 53 -3.48 -7.36 -1.85
C GLY A 53 -3.63 -6.69 -0.49
N ALA A 54 -2.52 -6.46 0.22
CA ALA A 54 -2.51 -5.77 1.51
C ALA A 54 -2.98 -4.32 1.39
N ILE A 55 -2.54 -3.60 0.33
CA ILE A 55 -3.00 -2.24 0.03
C ILE A 55 -4.53 -2.21 -0.17
N ARG A 56 -5.07 -3.07 -1.04
CA ARG A 56 -6.52 -3.13 -1.29
C ARG A 56 -7.33 -3.49 -0.04
N ALA A 57 -6.85 -4.47 0.73
CA ALA A 57 -7.49 -4.85 1.99
C ALA A 57 -7.49 -3.69 2.99
N ARG A 58 -6.40 -2.91 3.04
CA ARG A 58 -6.31 -1.75 3.94
C ARG A 58 -7.21 -0.60 3.51
N ILE A 59 -7.23 -0.24 2.23
CA ILE A 59 -8.13 0.77 1.66
C ILE A 59 -9.59 0.43 1.99
N ARG A 60 -9.99 -0.85 1.85
CA ARG A 60 -11.33 -1.31 2.24
C ARG A 60 -11.58 -1.20 3.74
N LYS A 61 -10.61 -1.64 4.57
CA LYS A 61 -10.73 -1.60 6.04
C LYS A 61 -10.85 -0.17 6.58
N MET A 62 -10.20 0.80 5.93
CA MET A 62 -10.29 2.22 6.26
C MET A 62 -11.49 2.92 5.60
N GLU A 63 -12.32 2.18 4.86
CA GLU A 63 -13.48 2.69 4.13
C GLU A 63 -13.19 3.89 3.20
N LEU A 64 -11.93 4.07 2.78
CA LEU A 64 -11.51 5.21 1.95
C LEU A 64 -12.27 5.28 0.61
N ILE A 65 -12.80 4.14 0.15
CA ILE A 65 -13.66 4.05 -1.04
C ILE A 65 -14.97 4.84 -0.91
N HIS A 66 -15.47 5.07 0.31
CA HIS A 66 -16.69 5.83 0.58
C HIS A 66 -16.41 7.30 0.90
N ILE A 67 -15.15 7.64 1.17
CA ILE A 67 -14.72 9.00 1.50
C ILE A 67 -14.41 9.73 0.19
N LYS A 68 -15.40 10.45 -0.35
CA LYS A 68 -15.11 11.50 -1.33
C LYS A 68 -14.38 12.63 -0.61
N LYS A 69 -13.17 12.97 -1.09
CA LYS A 69 -12.47 14.20 -0.68
C LYS A 69 -13.48 15.35 -0.81
N LYS A 70 -13.89 15.98 0.30
CA LYS A 70 -14.52 17.31 0.21
C LYS A 70 -13.49 18.19 -0.48
N ALA A 71 -13.86 18.79 -1.60
CA ALA A 71 -12.97 19.64 -2.38
C ALA A 71 -12.38 20.73 -1.45
N SER A 72 -11.14 20.54 -1.03
CA SER A 72 -10.31 21.60 -0.46
C SER A 72 -9.54 22.22 -1.63
N PRO A 73 -9.64 23.55 -1.84
CA PRO A 73 -8.96 24.23 -2.92
C PRO A 73 -7.46 24.26 -2.63
N SER A 74 -6.64 24.19 -3.69
CA SER A 74 -5.17 24.30 -3.73
C SER A 74 -4.36 23.03 -3.45
N SER A 75 -3.75 22.54 -4.52
CA SER A 75 -2.28 22.56 -4.65
C SER A 75 -1.97 22.65 -6.14
N ASP A 76 -1.84 23.90 -6.60
CA ASP A 76 -1.10 24.24 -7.80
C ASP A 76 0.33 23.70 -7.64
N SER A 77 0.78 22.94 -8.62
CA SER A 77 2.20 22.67 -8.84
C SER A 77 2.40 22.60 -10.35
N SER A 78 2.33 23.79 -10.96
CA SER A 78 3.28 24.28 -11.97
C SER A 78 4.21 23.20 -12.51
N LYS A 79 3.90 22.72 -13.71
CA LYS A 79 4.87 22.12 -14.61
C LYS A 79 5.31 23.22 -15.57
N LYS A 80 6.45 23.85 -15.25
CA LYS A 80 7.21 24.68 -16.19
C LYS A 80 7.93 23.78 -17.19
#